data_AF-A0A3C1DT38-F1
#
_entry.id   AF-A0A3C1DT38-F1
#
_cell.length_a   1.000
_cell.length_b   1.000
_cell.length_c   1.000
_cell.angle_alpha   90.00
_cell.angle_beta   90.00
_cell.angle_gamma   90.00
#
_symmetry.space_group_name_H-M   'P 1'
#
loop_
_entity.id
_entity.type
_entity.pdbx_description
1 polymer ?
#
loop_
_entity_poly.entity_id
_entity_poly.type
_entity_poly.pdbx_seq_one_letter_code
_entity_poly.pdbx_strand_id
1 'polypeptide(L)'
;QFDADDFRAGNPRFQEEALAQNLAIVTEVQRVADGLDASPAQVALAWVMAQGPHVFAIPGTRRVEHLTENLGALEVVLSESDITALNSLPAPMGDRY
;
A
#
# COMPACT_ATOMS: atom_id res chain seq x y z
N GLN A 1 7.76 -17.82 4.87
CA GLN A 1 7.87 -18.72 3.69
C GLN A 1 6.44 -18.98 3.22
N PHE A 2 6.18 -18.93 1.91
CA PHE A 2 4.84 -19.17 1.37
C PHE A 2 4.54 -20.66 1.27
N ASP A 3 3.25 -21.02 1.33
CA ASP A 3 2.78 -22.38 1.07
C ASP A 3 2.97 -22.74 -0.42
N ALA A 4 3.03 -24.04 -0.73
CA ALA A 4 3.38 -24.53 -2.06
C ALA A 4 2.34 -24.16 -3.14
N ASP A 5 1.08 -23.91 -2.76
CA ASP A 5 -0.02 -23.50 -3.64
C ASP A 5 -0.30 -21.99 -3.62
N ASP A 6 0.47 -21.20 -2.87
CA ASP A 6 0.36 -19.76 -2.84
C ASP A 6 1.02 -19.13 -4.08
N PHE A 7 0.23 -18.46 -4.92
CA PHE A 7 0.72 -17.82 -6.14
C PHE A 7 1.86 -16.81 -5.90
N ARG A 8 1.95 -16.23 -4.69
CA ARG A 8 3.01 -15.28 -4.33
C ARG A 8 4.38 -15.93 -4.29
N ALA A 9 4.47 -17.25 -4.07
CA ALA A 9 5.73 -17.98 -4.08
C ALA A 9 6.49 -17.82 -5.42
N GLY A 10 5.76 -17.76 -6.54
CA GLY A 10 6.32 -17.56 -7.87
C GLY A 10 6.34 -16.11 -8.35
N ASN A 11 5.75 -15.17 -7.60
CA ASN A 11 5.62 -13.78 -8.04
C ASN A 11 6.99 -13.07 -7.97
N PRO A 12 7.43 -12.37 -9.04
CA PRO A 12 8.72 -11.69 -9.08
C PRO A 12 8.95 -10.68 -7.95
N ARG A 13 7.90 -10.01 -7.46
CA ARG A 13 8.00 -8.99 -6.40
C ARG A 13 8.28 -9.56 -5.01
N PHE A 14 8.10 -10.87 -4.85
CA PHE A 14 8.26 -11.57 -3.59
C PHE A 14 9.53 -12.46 -3.56
N GLN A 15 10.32 -12.44 -4.63
CA GLN A 15 11.64 -13.08 -4.64
C GLN A 15 12.62 -12.30 -3.75
N GLU A 16 13.61 -12.98 -3.19
CA GLU A 16 14.43 -12.47 -2.07
C GLU A 16 14.93 -11.02 -2.27
N GLU A 17 15.56 -10.73 -3.40
CA GLU A 17 16.09 -9.39 -3.69
C GLU A 17 14.97 -8.35 -3.86
N ALA A 18 13.91 -8.71 -4.58
CA ALA A 18 12.75 -7.84 -4.82
C ALA A 18 11.99 -7.56 -3.53
N LEU A 19 11.80 -8.58 -2.70
CA LEU A 19 11.14 -8.45 -1.41
C LEU A 19 11.94 -7.50 -0.50
N ALA A 20 13.26 -7.68 -0.40
CA ALA A 20 14.11 -6.82 0.41
C ALA A 20 14.01 -5.33 -0.01
N GLN A 21 14.02 -5.05 -1.31
CA GLN A 21 13.87 -3.68 -1.81
C GLN A 21 12.44 -3.14 -1.64
N ASN A 22 11.43 -3.95 -1.93
CA ASN A 22 10.02 -3.56 -1.84
C ASN A 22 9.59 -3.29 -0.40
N LEU A 23 10.23 -3.92 0.60
CA LEU A 23 9.98 -3.63 2.01
C LEU A 23 10.39 -2.19 2.41
N ALA A 24 11.29 -1.53 1.67
CA ALA A 24 11.61 -0.13 1.91
C ALA A 24 10.41 0.78 1.57
N ILE A 25 9.65 0.45 0.52
CA ILE A 25 8.39 1.14 0.16
C ILE A 25 7.38 0.97 1.30
N VAL A 26 7.21 -0.26 1.78
CA VAL A 26 6.29 -0.56 2.89
C VAL A 26 6.67 0.20 4.16
N THR A 27 7.97 0.28 4.48
CA THR A 27 8.47 1.01 5.63
C THR A 27 8.06 2.49 5.60
N GLU A 28 8.16 3.15 4.45
CA GLU A 28 7.77 4.55 4.34
C GLU A 28 6.26 4.75 4.44
N VAL A 29 5.47 3.86 3.85
CA VAL A 29 4.00 3.89 4.01
C VAL A 29 3.63 3.72 5.48
N GLN A 30 4.29 2.81 6.20
CA GLN A 30 4.09 2.62 7.64
C GLN A 30 4.45 3.88 8.43
N ARG A 31 5.57 4.53 8.11
CA ARG A 31 6.01 5.77 8.77
C ARG A 31 4.97 6.88 8.65
N VAL A 32 4.36 7.04 7.46
CA VAL A 32 3.26 8.01 7.25
C VAL A 32 2.02 7.60 8.03
N ALA A 33 1.67 6.32 8.01
CA ALA A 33 0.51 5.77 8.72
C ALA A 33 0.59 6.01 10.24
N ASP A 34 1.76 5.74 10.83
CA ASP A 34 2.03 5.96 12.26
C ASP A 34 1.87 7.45 12.64
N GLY A 35 2.27 8.37 11.76
CA GLY A 35 2.13 9.81 11.97
C GLY A 35 0.68 10.30 11.93
N LEU A 36 -0.23 9.53 11.35
CA LEU A 36 -1.64 9.87 11.13
C LEU A 36 -2.60 9.02 11.97
N ASP A 37 -2.09 8.14 12.84
CA ASP A 37 -2.88 7.13 13.57
C ASP A 37 -3.79 6.30 12.63
N ALA A 38 -3.26 5.98 11.45
CA ALA A 38 -3.94 5.25 10.39
C ALA A 38 -3.25 3.91 10.13
N SER A 39 -3.94 2.99 9.44
CA SER A 39 -3.30 1.78 8.95
C SER A 39 -2.56 2.01 7.63
N PRO A 40 -1.52 1.21 7.30
CA PRO A 40 -0.86 1.29 6.00
C PRO A 40 -1.82 1.12 4.81
N ALA A 41 -2.85 0.29 4.98
CA ALA A 41 -3.88 0.10 3.96
C ALA A 41 -4.69 1.39 3.73
N GLN A 42 -5.03 2.10 4.81
CA GLN A 42 -5.74 3.37 4.73
C GLN A 42 -4.90 4.44 4.03
N VAL A 43 -3.62 4.57 4.38
CA VAL A 43 -2.69 5.50 3.71
C VAL A 43 -2.54 5.18 2.23
N ALA A 44 -2.38 3.89 1.87
CA ALA A 44 -2.26 3.49 0.48
C ALA A 44 -3.52 3.84 -0.34
N LEU A 45 -4.71 3.61 0.21
CA LEU A 45 -5.98 3.96 -0.45
C LEU A 45 -6.19 5.47 -0.55
N ALA A 46 -5.87 6.23 0.51
CA ALA A 46 -5.93 7.68 0.51
C ALA A 46 -4.97 8.27 -0.54
N TRP A 47 -3.76 7.73 -0.66
CA TRP A 47 -2.78 8.15 -1.66
C TRP A 47 -3.25 7.90 -3.09
N VAL A 48 -3.91 6.76 -3.35
CA VAL A 48 -4.52 6.47 -4.66
C VAL A 48 -5.56 7.53 -5.01
N MET A 49 -6.47 7.84 -4.08
CA MET A 49 -7.51 8.85 -4.30
C MET A 49 -6.93 10.28 -4.44
N ALA A 50 -5.78 10.56 -3.81
CA ALA A 50 -5.09 11.84 -3.92
C ALA A 50 -4.48 12.11 -5.31
N GLN A 51 -4.36 11.10 -6.19
CA GLN A 51 -3.79 11.29 -7.54
C GLN A 51 -4.71 12.07 -8.49
N GLY A 52 -5.99 12.26 -8.13
CA GLY A 52 -6.87 13.15 -8.86
C GLY A 52 -8.33 13.06 -8.44
N PRO A 53 -9.14 14.09 -8.71
CA PRO A 53 -10.55 14.18 -8.27
C PRO A 53 -11.49 13.15 -8.91
N HIS A 54 -11.01 12.43 -9.93
CA HIS A 54 -11.74 11.40 -10.66
C HIS A 54 -11.21 9.99 -10.36
N VAL A 55 -10.27 9.85 -9.43
CA VAL A 55 -9.65 8.58 -9.06
C VAL A 55 -10.36 8.01 -7.84
N PHE A 56 -10.92 6.81 -8.00
CA PHE A 56 -11.60 6.07 -6.93
C PHE A 56 -10.92 4.73 -6.71
N ALA A 57 -10.63 4.40 -5.45
CA ALA A 57 -10.08 3.11 -5.08
C ALA A 57 -11.20 2.05 -4.98
N ILE A 58 -10.99 0.86 -5.55
CA ILE A 58 -11.91 -0.28 -5.44
C ILE A 58 -11.17 -1.42 -4.72
N PRO A 59 -11.01 -1.34 -3.39
CA PRO A 59 -10.30 -2.37 -2.64
C PRO A 59 -11.12 -3.67 -2.57
N GLY A 60 -10.50 -4.77 -2.98
CA GLY A 60 -11.09 -6.10 -2.85
C GLY A 60 -10.92 -6.65 -1.43
N THR A 61 -11.99 -7.18 -0.85
CA THR A 61 -11.93 -7.91 0.43
C THR A 61 -13.02 -9.00 0.48
N ARG A 62 -12.79 -10.04 1.27
CA ARG A 62 -13.79 -11.08 1.60
C ARG A 62 -14.32 -10.98 3.03
N ARG A 63 -13.84 -10.00 3.81
CA ARG A 63 -14.07 -9.86 5.26
C ARG A 63 -14.60 -8.47 5.57
N VAL A 64 -15.63 -8.39 6.40
CA VAL A 64 -16.28 -7.12 6.78
C VAL A 64 -15.32 -6.24 7.56
N GLU A 65 -14.46 -6.81 8.39
CA GLU A 65 -13.52 -6.06 9.21
C GLU A 65 -12.54 -5.27 8.33
N HIS A 66 -12.08 -5.86 7.22
CA HIS A 66 -11.19 -5.20 6.27
C HIS A 66 -11.95 -4.17 5.43
N LEU A 67 -13.25 -4.37 5.18
CA LEU A 67 -14.08 -3.34 4.56
C LEU A 67 -14.15 -2.11 5.47
N THR A 68 -14.43 -2.31 6.76
CA THR A 68 -14.46 -1.24 7.75
C THR A 68 -13.11 -0.54 7.87
N GLU A 69 -12.01 -1.28 7.91
CA GLU A 69 -10.66 -0.71 7.91
C GLU A 69 -10.42 0.15 6.66
N ASN A 70 -10.70 -0.38 5.47
CA ASN A 70 -10.53 0.31 4.19
C ASN A 70 -11.37 1.60 4.09
N LEU A 71 -12.59 1.61 4.65
CA LEU A 71 -13.44 2.80 4.68
C LEU A 71 -12.82 3.94 5.48
N GLY A 72 -12.02 3.63 6.51
CA GLY A 72 -11.27 4.65 7.27
C GLY A 72 -10.27 5.44 6.41
N ALA A 73 -9.89 4.96 5.22
CA ALA A 73 -9.09 5.73 4.27
C ALA A 73 -9.74 7.06 3.86
N LEU A 74 -11.07 7.17 3.94
CA LEU A 74 -11.80 8.41 3.63
C LEU A 74 -11.58 9.51 4.68
N GLU A 75 -11.13 9.15 5.87
CA GLU A 75 -10.84 10.09 6.97
C GLU A 75 -9.35 10.48 7.01
N VAL A 76 -8.49 9.79 6.25
CA VAL A 76 -7.06 10.10 6.17
C VAL A 76 -6.83 11.34 5.30
N VAL A 77 -6.29 12.39 5.92
CA VAL A 77 -5.87 13.61 5.23
C VAL A 77 -4.35 13.62 5.09
N LEU A 78 -3.86 13.31 3.89
CA LEU A 78 -2.43 13.39 3.59
C LEU A 78 -2.02 14.84 3.39
N SER A 79 -0.95 15.27 4.08
CA SER A 79 -0.34 16.57 3.82
C SER A 79 0.38 16.58 2.46
N GLU A 80 0.71 17.77 1.95
CA GLU A 80 1.55 17.89 0.76
C GLU A 80 2.92 17.20 0.93
N SER A 81 3.48 17.23 2.14
CA SER A 81 4.71 16.51 2.47
C SER A 81 4.53 15.00 2.43
N ASP A 82 3.40 14.46 2.91
CA ASP A 82 3.14 13.01 2.86
C ASP A 82 2.97 12.55 1.42
N ILE A 83 2.19 13.29 0.62
CA ILE A 83 2.01 13.00 -0.81
C ILE A 83 3.36 13.05 -1.53
N THR A 84 4.19 14.05 -1.26
CA THR A 84 5.53 14.17 -1.85
C THR A 84 6.43 13.01 -1.46
N ALA A 85 6.43 12.61 -0.19
CA ALA A 85 7.21 11.48 0.30
C ALA A 85 6.79 10.17 -0.39
N LEU A 86 5.48 9.90 -0.45
CA LEU A 86 4.93 8.72 -1.09
C LEU A 86 5.17 8.69 -2.60
N ASN A 87 5.04 9.84 -3.28
CA ASN A 87 5.33 9.97 -4.72
C ASN A 87 6.81 9.80 -5.07
N SER A 88 7.71 10.06 -4.10
CA SER A 88 9.16 9.95 -4.30
C SER A 88 9.68 8.52 -4.12
N LEU A 89 8.82 7.58 -3.72
CA LEU A 89 9.18 6.17 -3.59
C LEU A 89 9.52 5.55 -4.95
N PRO A 90 10.52 4.66 -5.01
CA PRO A 90 10.85 3.98 -6.25
C PRO A 90 9.71 3.07 -6.68
N ALA A 91 9.66 2.76 -7.97
CA ALA A 91 8.80 1.69 -8.45
C ALA A 91 9.18 0.36 -7.78
N PRO A 92 8.22 -0.52 -7.47
CA PRO A 92 8.53 -1.82 -6.88
C PRO A 92 9.36 -2.66 -7.85
N MET A 93 10.36 -3.36 -7.32
CA MET A 93 11.17 -4.28 -8.10
C MET A 93 10.40 -5.58 -8.37
N GLY A 94 10.51 -6.07 -9.60
CA GLY A 94 9.82 -7.27 -10.10
C GLY A 94 8.50 -6.93 -10.82
N ASP A 95 8.25 -7.64 -11.91
CA ASP A 95 7.00 -7.54 -12.66
C ASP A 95 5.79 -7.92 -11.81
N ARG A 96 4.63 -7.37 -12.16
CA ARG A 96 3.39 -7.56 -11.38
C ARG A 96 2.94 -9.02 -11.35
N TYR A 97 3.21 -9.77 -12.42
CA TYR A 97 2.80 -11.16 -12.63
C TYR A 97 3.98 -11.99 -13.12
#